data_AF-A0A933MAG2-F1
#
_entry.id   AF-A0A933MAG2-F1
#
_cell.length_a   1.000
_cell.length_b   1.000
_cell.length_c   1.000
_cell.angle_alpha   90.00
_cell.angle_beta   90.00
_cell.angle_gamma   90.00
#
_symmetry.space_group_name_H-M   'P 1'
#
loop_
_entity.id
_entity.type
_entity.pdbx_description
1 polymer ?
#
loop_
_entity_poly.entity_id
_entity_poly.type
_entity_poly.pdbx_seq_one_letter_code
_entity_poly.pdbx_strand_id
1 'polypeptide(L)'
;MDWRRFTPSDFEYDFERDELADHAVPFEEAVECFFSDFEVRRNKSYRDRYQLIGRTLGGRQLKIIFQLKPKYVVRIITGWEI
;
A
#
# COMPACT_ATOMS: atom_id res chain seq x y z
N MET A 1 9.93 0.08 -14.15
CA MET A 1 9.24 1.11 -13.34
C MET A 1 10.18 1.49 -12.22
N ASP A 2 10.47 2.77 -12.05
CA ASP A 2 11.30 3.24 -10.93
C ASP A 2 10.36 3.56 -9.76
N TRP A 3 10.34 2.66 -8.76
CA TRP A 3 9.48 2.81 -7.59
C TRP A 3 9.87 4.00 -6.73
N ARG A 4 11.12 4.45 -6.76
CA ARG A 4 11.58 5.61 -5.95
C ARG A 4 10.97 6.93 -6.42
N ARG A 5 10.42 6.95 -7.63
CA ARG A 5 9.76 8.12 -8.25
C ARG A 5 8.28 7.84 -8.54
N PHE A 6 7.75 6.75 -7.99
CA PHE A 6 6.37 6.38 -8.22
C PHE A 6 5.46 7.31 -7.42
N THR A 7 4.44 7.84 -8.09
CA THR A 7 3.37 8.61 -7.47
C THR A 7 2.05 8.03 -7.97
N PRO A 8 1.21 7.50 -7.06
CA PRO A 8 -0.14 7.05 -7.42
C PRO A 8 -0.96 8.18 -8.03
N SER A 9 -1.78 7.87 -9.03
CA SER A 9 -2.73 8.83 -9.58
C SER A 9 -4.06 8.85 -8.83
N ASP A 10 -4.42 7.71 -8.23
CA ASP A 10 -5.64 7.50 -7.46
C ASP A 10 -5.51 6.24 -6.59
N PHE A 11 -6.40 6.09 -5.60
CA PHE A 11 -6.47 4.94 -4.72
C PHE A 11 -7.85 4.29 -4.76
N GLU A 12 -7.85 2.96 -4.85
CA GLU A 12 -9.03 2.12 -4.65
C GLU A 12 -8.83 1.29 -3.38
N TYR A 13 -9.88 1.16 -2.58
CA TYR A 13 -9.93 0.24 -1.45
C TYR A 13 -11.28 -0.45 -1.42
N ASP A 14 -11.26 -1.75 -1.13
CA ASP A 14 -12.46 -2.56 -1.00
C ASP A 14 -12.88 -2.60 0.47
N PHE A 15 -13.74 -1.64 0.85
CA PHE A 15 -14.25 -1.53 2.21
C PHE A 15 -15.14 -2.72 2.62
N GLU A 16 -15.64 -3.52 1.68
CA GLU A 16 -16.50 -4.67 2.02
C GLU A 16 -15.73 -5.83 2.66
N ARG A 17 -14.41 -5.88 2.47
CA ARG A 17 -13.53 -6.91 3.07
C ARG A 17 -12.69 -6.42 4.23
N ASP A 18 -12.78 -5.13 4.53
CA ASP A 18 -12.04 -4.33 5.52
C ASP A 18 -10.77 -4.92 6.16
N GLU A 19 -9.90 -5.52 5.35
CA GLU A 19 -8.70 -6.24 5.80
C GLU A 19 -7.70 -5.28 6.49
N LEU A 20 -7.77 -3.97 6.23
CA LEU A 20 -6.96 -2.98 6.95
C LEU A 20 -7.48 -2.74 8.37
N ALA A 21 -8.79 -2.65 8.56
CA ALA A 21 -9.37 -2.46 9.89
C ALA A 21 -9.15 -3.69 10.79
N ASP A 22 -9.19 -4.90 10.22
CA ASP A 22 -8.82 -6.14 10.91
C ASP A 22 -7.38 -6.11 11.44
N HIS A 23 -6.52 -5.26 10.87
CA HIS A 23 -5.14 -5.04 11.28
C HIS A 23 -4.92 -3.71 12.01
N ALA A 24 -5.98 -3.00 12.38
CA ALA A 24 -5.92 -1.68 13.00
C ALA A 24 -5.07 -0.68 12.20
N VAL A 25 -5.17 -0.75 10.88
CA VAL A 25 -4.54 0.19 9.94
C VAL A 25 -5.64 1.06 9.34
N PRO A 26 -5.69 2.37 9.62
CA PRO A 26 -6.56 3.30 8.89
C PRO A 26 -6.20 3.33 7.40
N PHE A 27 -7.20 3.50 6.54
CA PHE A 27 -6.97 3.64 5.10
C PHE A 27 -6.03 4.81 4.79
N GLU A 28 -6.18 5.91 5.51
CA GLU A 28 -5.36 7.11 5.39
C GLU A 28 -3.89 6.80 5.71
N GLU A 29 -3.61 6.03 6.76
CA GLU A 29 -2.24 5.61 7.09
C GLU A 29 -1.64 4.70 6.01
N ALA A 30 -2.45 3.82 5.42
CA ALA A 30 -2.00 2.99 4.31
C ALA A 30 -1.66 3.84 3.08
N VAL A 31 -2.45 4.89 2.81
CA VAL A 31 -2.19 5.87 1.73
C VAL A 31 -0.95 6.70 2.01
N GLU A 32 -0.75 7.18 3.24
CA GLU A 32 0.44 7.95 3.65
C GLU A 32 1.75 7.22 3.31
N CYS A 33 1.77 5.91 3.44
CA CYS A 33 2.94 5.09 3.13
C CYS A 33 3.40 5.19 1.66
N PHE A 34 2.56 5.67 0.74
CA PHE A 34 2.93 5.90 -0.66
C PHE A 34 3.54 7.29 -0.92
N PHE A 35 3.54 8.17 0.08
CA PHE A 35 4.02 9.56 -0.04
C PHE A 35 5.23 9.86 0.86
N SER A 36 5.64 8.92 1.71
CA SER A 36 6.86 9.00 2.53
C SER A 36 8.00 8.16 1.95
N ASP A 37 9.11 8.01 2.67
CA ASP A 37 10.15 7.06 2.28
C ASP A 37 9.58 5.63 2.29
N PHE A 38 9.54 5.00 1.10
CA PHE A 38 9.02 3.66 0.93
C PHE A 38 9.91 2.76 0.07
N GLU A 39 9.75 1.46 0.27
CA GLU A 39 10.34 0.42 -0.58
C GLU A 39 9.23 -0.47 -1.14
N VAL A 40 9.17 -0.60 -2.48
CA VAL A 40 8.26 -1.55 -3.14
C VAL A 40 9.02 -2.79 -3.59
N ARG A 41 8.49 -3.96 -3.26
CA ARG A 41 8.95 -5.26 -3.74
C ARG A 41 7.80 -6.01 -4.42
N ARG A 42 8.11 -6.91 -5.35
CA ARG A 42 7.10 -7.84 -5.88
C ARG A 42 6.70 -8.87 -4.83
N ASN A 43 5.41 -9.21 -4.78
CA ASN A 43 4.94 -10.32 -3.96
C ASN A 43 5.30 -11.65 -4.66
N LYS A 44 5.76 -12.65 -3.88
CA LYS A 44 6.22 -13.95 -4.43
C LYS A 44 5.06 -14.82 -4.91
N SER A 45 3.93 -14.81 -4.19
CA SER A 45 2.82 -15.74 -4.45
C SER A 45 1.81 -15.20 -5.48
N TYR A 46 1.70 -13.89 -5.60
CA TYR A 46 0.72 -13.23 -6.47
C TYR A 46 1.43 -12.29 -7.44
N ARG A 47 1.49 -12.67 -8.72
CA ARG A 47 2.27 -11.98 -9.75
C ARG A 47 1.81 -10.55 -10.04
N ASP A 48 0.56 -10.26 -9.73
CA ASP A 48 -0.12 -8.99 -9.93
C ASP A 48 -0.08 -8.08 -8.70
N ARG A 49 0.48 -8.55 -7.58
CA ARG A 49 0.54 -7.81 -6.31
C ARG A 49 1.95 -7.38 -5.96
N TYR A 50 2.01 -6.25 -5.30
CA TYR A 50 3.21 -5.63 -4.77
C TYR A 50 3.07 -5.49 -3.26
N GLN A 51 4.21 -5.39 -2.61
CA GLN A 51 4.33 -5.13 -1.19
C GLN A 51 5.15 -3.85 -1.03
N LEU A 52 4.56 -2.86 -0.36
CA LEU A 52 5.20 -1.61 0.01
C LEU A 52 5.56 -1.68 1.50
N ILE A 53 6.77 -1.29 1.86
CA ILE A 53 7.16 -1.01 3.24
C ILE A 53 7.34 0.50 3.32
N GLY A 54 6.52 1.16 4.13
CA GLY A 54 6.52 2.62 4.26
C GLY A 54 6.34 3.05 5.71
N ARG A 55 6.52 4.34 5.96
CA ARG A 55 6.27 4.95 7.28
C ARG A 55 5.08 5.90 7.21
N THR A 56 4.22 5.86 8.22
CA THR A 56 3.15 6.84 8.39
C THR A 56 3.72 8.12 8.99
N LEU A 57 2.96 9.22 8.92
CA LEU A 57 3.33 10.48 9.59
C LEU A 57 3.36 10.32 11.12
N GLY A 58 2.54 9.43 11.66
CA GLY A 58 2.53 9.03 13.07
C GLY A 58 3.73 8.17 13.49
N GLY A 59 4.60 7.78 12.55
CA GLY A 59 5.83 7.04 12.83
C GLY A 59 5.70 5.51 12.82
N ARG A 60 4.50 4.97 12.55
CA ARG A 60 4.30 3.52 12.39
C ARG A 60 4.97 3.06 11.11
N GLN A 61 5.54 1.86 11.14
CA GLN A 61 6.09 1.22 9.95
C GLN A 61 5.10 0.17 9.46
N LEU A 62 4.57 0.37 8.26
CA LEU A 62 3.54 -0.50 7.71
C LEU A 62 4.05 -1.27 6.50
N LYS A 63 3.57 -2.50 6.36
CA LYS A 63 3.65 -3.28 5.14
C LYS A 63 2.29 -3.29 4.47
N ILE A 64 2.19 -2.73 3.27
CA ILE A 64 0.95 -2.64 2.49
C ILE A 64 1.03 -3.58 1.29
N ILE A 65 0.03 -4.44 1.12
CA ILE A 65 -0.15 -5.25 -0.09
C ILE A 65 -1.11 -4.53 -1.01
N PHE A 66 -0.68 -4.28 -2.24
CA PHE A 66 -1.48 -3.55 -3.22
C PHE A 66 -1.34 -4.13 -4.63
N GLN A 67 -2.31 -3.81 -5.48
CA GLN A 67 -2.29 -4.08 -6.91
C GLN A 67 -2.07 -2.75 -7.66
N LEU A 68 -1.23 -2.76 -8.70
CA LEU A 68 -1.09 -1.60 -9.58
C LEU A 68 -1.96 -1.80 -10.82
N LYS A 69 -2.98 -0.95 -10.97
CA LYS A 69 -3.88 -0.94 -12.13
C LYS A 69 -3.35 0.03 -13.22
N PRO A 70 -3.92 -0.01 -14.44
CA PRO A 70 -3.57 0.97 -15.48
C PRO A 70 -3.71 2.42 -14.99
N LYS A 71 -2.97 3.34 -15.62
CA LYS A 71 -2.92 4.76 -15.25
C LYS A 71 -2.39 5.05 -13.84
N TYR A 72 -1.65 4.13 -13.23
CA TYR A 72 -1.04 4.31 -11.90
C TYR A 72 -2.03 4.35 -10.72
N VAL A 73 -3.21 3.74 -10.89
CA VAL A 73 -4.19 3.58 -9.80
C VAL A 73 -3.72 2.45 -8.87
N VAL A 74 -3.64 2.74 -7.57
CA VAL A 74 -3.24 1.80 -6.54
C VAL A 74 -4.49 1.19 -5.90
N ARG A 75 -4.67 -0.12 -6.01
CA ARG A 75 -5.69 -0.84 -5.26
C ARG A 75 -5.08 -1.44 -4.00
N ILE A 76 -5.38 -0.87 -2.84
CA ILE A 76 -4.93 -1.42 -1.56
C ILE A 76 -5.75 -2.67 -1.26
N ILE A 77 -5.06 -3.76 -0.91
CA ILE A 77 -5.69 -5.05 -0.62
C ILE A 77 -5.73 -5.30 0.88
N THR A 78 -4.60 -5.12 1.57
CA THR A 78 -4.45 -5.32 3.02
C THR A 78 -3.15 -4.66 3.48
N GLY A 79 -2.90 -4.58 4.77
CA GLY A 79 -1.67 -4.06 5.34
C GLY A 79 -1.60 -4.22 6.86
N TRP A 80 -0.39 -4.24 7.40
CA TRP A 80 -0.15 -4.43 8.84
C TRP A 80 1.14 -3.76 9.30
N GLU A 81 1.24 -3.49 10.59
CA GLU A 81 2.44 -2.97 11.24
C GLU A 81 3.53 -4.03 11.38
N ILE A 82 4.80 -3.64 11.22
CA ILE A 82 5.98 -4.54 11.25
C ILE A 82 7.08 -4.06 12.18
#